data_AF-A0A3M1C4P7-F1
#
_entry.id   AF-A0A3M1C4P7-F1
#
_cell.length_a   1.000
_cell.length_b   1.000
_cell.length_c   1.000
_cell.angle_alpha   90.00
_cell.angle_beta   90.00
_cell.angle_gamma   90.00
#
_symmetry.space_group_name_H-M   'P 1'
#
loop_
_entity.id
_entity.type
_entity.pdbx_description
1 polymer ?
#
loop_
_entity_poly.entity_id
_entity_poly.type
_entity_poly.pdbx_seq_one_letter_code
_entity_poly.pdbx_strand_id
1 'polypeptide(L)'
;MSEEKKLWYYACQGETFGPFSKKDFIQELKNISSRNEILVWRKGMRSWTPTYECHELLEELGMNQRKYPRIHVRGSVKIHHPEKGSLNGVLFSLSAGGVGVKLEQSYFNEGDRIQLKIHAETLLEHPFEVIAIVRHIDSEGRMGCEFYEIKDELRKSINSYVGAIRSHLSLF
;
A
#
# COMPACT_ATOMS: atom_id res chain seq x y z
N MET A 1 -3.06 18.54 23.45
CA MET A 1 -1.90 17.91 22.77
C MET A 1 -1.97 16.43 23.08
N SER A 2 -2.38 15.58 22.13
CA SER A 2 -2.47 14.14 22.34
C SER A 2 -1.09 13.51 22.23
N GLU A 3 -0.65 12.76 23.23
CA GLU A 3 0.49 11.86 23.11
C GLU A 3 0.24 10.89 21.94
N GLU A 4 1.02 10.99 20.87
CA GLU A 4 1.07 9.92 19.87
C GLU A 4 1.55 8.65 20.58
N LYS A 5 0.69 7.63 20.66
CA LYS A 5 0.98 6.39 21.38
C LYS A 5 2.30 5.80 20.88
N LYS A 6 3.29 5.71 21.78
CA LYS A 6 4.55 5.02 21.52
C LYS A 6 4.30 3.51 21.47
N LEU A 7 4.27 2.93 20.28
CA LEU A 7 3.85 1.54 20.04
C LEU A 7 4.83 0.74 19.18
N TRP A 8 5.87 1.37 18.66
CA TRP A 8 6.78 0.76 17.70
C TRP A 8 8.09 0.33 18.34
N TYR A 9 8.58 -0.83 17.90
CA TYR A 9 9.84 -1.43 18.34
C TYR A 9 10.59 -1.94 17.12
N TYR A 10 11.91 -1.94 17.20
CA TYR A 10 12.75 -2.65 16.23
C TYR A 10 13.75 -3.53 16.95
N ALA A 11 14.16 -4.61 16.31
CA ALA A 11 15.24 -5.47 16.76
C ALA A 11 16.34 -5.51 15.71
N CYS A 12 17.58 -5.37 16.17
CA CYS A 12 18.79 -5.37 15.35
C CYS A 12 19.91 -6.01 16.18
N GLN A 13 20.69 -6.92 15.58
CA GLN A 13 21.82 -7.58 16.25
C GLN A 13 21.46 -8.28 17.58
N GLY A 14 20.23 -8.77 17.72
CA GLY A 14 19.76 -9.46 18.93
C GLY A 14 19.29 -8.54 20.06
N GLU A 15 19.41 -7.21 19.90
CA GLU A 15 18.88 -6.23 20.83
C GLU A 15 17.55 -5.67 20.36
N THR A 16 16.69 -5.27 21.30
CA THR A 16 15.36 -4.68 21.03
C THR A 16 15.32 -3.23 21.52
N PHE A 17 14.81 -2.34 20.69
CA PHE A 17 14.75 -0.91 20.93
C PHE A 17 13.30 -0.41 20.85
N GLY A 18 12.90 0.48 21.75
CA GLY A 18 11.56 1.08 21.83
C GLY A 18 10.98 1.10 23.24
N PRO A 19 9.71 1.53 23.43
CA PRO A 19 8.76 1.93 22.39
C PRO A 19 9.00 3.35 21.83
N PHE A 20 8.78 3.51 20.54
CA PHE A 20 8.84 4.79 19.83
C PHE A 20 7.45 5.25 19.35
N SER A 21 7.28 6.57 19.23
CA SER A 21 6.22 7.13 18.39
C SER A 21 6.50 6.74 16.93
N LYS A 22 5.49 6.75 16.06
CA LYS A 22 5.72 6.41 14.65
C LYS A 22 6.74 7.35 13.99
N LYS A 23 6.67 8.64 14.30
CA LYS A 23 7.61 9.65 13.80
C LYS A 23 9.04 9.37 14.25
N ASP A 24 9.26 9.15 15.55
CA ASP A 24 10.60 8.90 16.11
C ASP A 24 11.14 7.57 15.57
N PHE A 25 10.29 6.55 15.47
CA PHE A 25 10.65 5.24 14.93
C PHE A 25 11.22 5.34 13.51
N ILE A 26 10.55 6.08 12.62
CA ILE A 26 11.00 6.30 11.25
C ILE A 26 12.34 7.06 11.22
N GLN A 27 12.52 8.03 12.11
CA GLN A 27 13.77 8.78 12.20
C GLN A 27 14.94 7.90 12.65
N GLU A 28 14.74 7.05 13.66
CA GLU A 28 15.73 6.07 14.11
C GLU A 28 16.11 5.11 12.99
N LEU A 29 15.12 4.50 12.33
CA LEU A 29 15.37 3.56 11.23
C LEU A 29 16.12 4.21 10.06
N LYS A 30 15.84 5.47 9.72
CA LYS A 30 16.56 6.21 8.66
C LYS A 30 18.06 6.39 8.94
N ASN A 31 18.44 6.44 10.22
CA ASN A 31 19.84 6.60 10.63
C ASN A 31 20.63 5.28 10.55
N ILE A 32 19.96 4.13 10.43
CA ILE A 32 20.61 2.82 10.36
C ILE A 32 21.02 2.52 8.90
N SER A 33 22.29 2.17 8.71
CA SER A 33 22.85 1.93 7.37
C SER A 33 22.31 0.65 6.72
N SER A 34 22.16 -0.43 7.49
CA SER A 34 21.71 -1.75 7.00
C SER A 34 20.27 -2.07 7.44
N ARG A 35 19.29 -1.38 6.86
CA ARG A 35 17.86 -1.54 7.21
C ARG A 35 17.26 -2.91 6.86
N ASN A 36 17.90 -3.69 6.01
CA ASN A 36 17.39 -5.01 5.59
C ASN A 36 17.49 -6.07 6.69
N GLU A 37 18.34 -5.87 7.69
CA GLU A 37 18.54 -6.82 8.81
C GLU A 37 17.65 -6.49 10.02
N ILE A 38 16.89 -5.41 9.94
CA ILE A 38 16.05 -4.93 11.03
C ILE A 38 14.70 -5.63 10.99
N LEU A 39 14.32 -6.21 12.13
CA LEU A 39 12.96 -6.66 12.38
C LEU A 39 12.18 -5.53 13.06
N VAL A 40 10.93 -5.34 12.67
CA VAL A 40 10.04 -4.33 13.24
C VAL A 40 8.82 -5.00 13.86
N TRP A 41 8.29 -4.37 14.90
CA TRP A 41 7.06 -4.81 15.54
C TRP A 41 6.29 -3.64 16.12
N ARG A 42 4.97 -3.73 16.09
CA ARG A 42 4.09 -2.87 16.88
C ARG A 42 2.93 -3.66 17.45
N LYS A 43 2.30 -3.08 18.48
CA LYS A 43 1.06 -3.63 19.04
C LYS A 43 0.04 -3.89 17.93
N GLY A 44 -0.41 -5.15 17.83
CA GLY A 44 -1.35 -5.63 16.82
C GLY A 44 -0.72 -6.49 15.71
N MET A 45 0.61 -6.51 15.58
CA MET A 45 1.31 -7.44 14.67
C MET A 45 1.42 -8.83 15.30
N ARG A 46 1.27 -9.88 14.47
CA ARG A 46 1.33 -11.28 14.91
C ARG A 46 2.75 -11.74 15.28
N SER A 47 3.75 -11.19 14.61
CA SER A 47 5.17 -11.51 14.80
C SER A 47 6.03 -10.31 14.45
N TRP A 48 7.29 -10.37 14.83
CA TRP A 48 8.33 -9.52 14.26
C TRP A 48 8.37 -9.71 12.75
N THR A 49 8.44 -8.60 12.01
CA THR A 49 8.40 -8.61 10.54
C THR A 49 9.65 -7.90 10.03
N PRO A 50 10.38 -8.45 9.04
CA PRO A 50 11.47 -7.73 8.41
C PRO A 50 11.04 -6.36 7.90
N THR A 51 11.89 -5.35 8.06
CA THR A 51 11.56 -3.96 7.66
C THR A 51 11.14 -3.87 6.19
N TYR A 52 11.72 -4.72 5.34
CA TYR A 52 11.38 -4.78 3.91
C TYR A 52 10.03 -5.46 3.60
N GLU A 53 9.42 -6.15 4.55
CA GLU A 53 8.06 -6.73 4.44
C GLU A 53 7.00 -5.82 5.09
N CYS A 54 7.43 -4.89 5.94
CA CYS A 54 6.54 -3.91 6.55
C CYS A 54 6.20 -2.79 5.58
N HIS A 55 5.18 -3.03 4.75
CA HIS A 55 4.72 -2.10 3.71
C HIS A 55 4.39 -0.69 4.23
N GLU A 56 3.93 -0.58 5.48
CA GLU A 56 3.68 0.69 6.16
C GLU A 56 4.97 1.54 6.27
N LEU A 57 6.11 0.90 6.50
CA LEU A 57 7.39 1.60 6.71
C LEU A 57 8.17 1.79 5.41
N LEU A 58 8.04 0.88 4.43
CA LEU A 58 8.78 0.94 3.16
C LEU A 58 8.68 2.30 2.46
N GLU A 59 7.49 2.90 2.48
CA GLU A 59 7.23 4.21 1.90
C GLU A 59 7.92 5.33 2.67
N GLU A 60 7.75 5.37 3.99
CA GLU A 60 8.30 6.42 4.85
C GLU A 60 9.84 6.37 4.96
N LEU A 61 10.41 5.16 4.83
CA LEU A 61 11.85 4.92 4.82
C LEU A 61 12.50 5.15 3.45
N GLY A 62 11.72 5.38 2.39
CA GLY A 62 12.25 5.51 1.03
C GLY A 62 12.91 4.22 0.52
N MET A 63 12.60 3.06 1.13
CA MET A 63 13.10 1.74 0.72
C MET A 63 12.25 1.12 -0.39
N ASN A 64 11.25 1.85 -0.87
CA ASN A 64 10.28 1.34 -1.82
C ASN A 64 10.87 1.28 -3.23
N GLN A 65 11.23 0.07 -3.70
CA GLN A 65 11.61 -0.18 -5.09
C GLN A 65 10.38 -0.21 -6.02
N ARG A 66 9.46 0.76 -5.88
CA ARG A 66 8.25 0.80 -6.73
C ARG A 66 8.71 1.05 -8.17
N LYS A 67 8.51 0.05 -9.03
CA LYS A 67 8.67 0.21 -10.48
C LYS A 67 7.74 1.30 -11.04
N TYR A 68 6.58 1.49 -10.43
CA TYR A 68 5.57 2.46 -10.86
C TYR A 68 5.24 3.46 -9.76
N PRO A 69 5.34 4.77 -10.02
CA PRO A 69 4.89 5.77 -9.07
C PRO A 69 3.38 5.68 -8.83
N ARG A 70 2.96 5.98 -7.59
CA ARG A 70 1.55 5.96 -7.17
C ARG A 70 1.09 7.39 -6.85
N ILE A 71 -0.20 7.63 -7.05
CA ILE A 71 -0.88 8.83 -6.56
C ILE A 71 -1.96 8.44 -5.56
N HIS A 72 -2.30 9.39 -4.68
CA HIS A 72 -3.54 9.31 -3.92
C HIS A 72 -4.70 9.70 -4.83
N VAL A 73 -5.78 8.94 -4.77
CA VAL A 73 -6.95 9.09 -5.63
C VAL A 73 -8.19 8.70 -4.85
N ARG A 74 -9.31 9.38 -5.09
CA ARG A 74 -10.62 8.99 -4.59
C ARG A 74 -11.40 8.22 -5.65
N GLY A 75 -12.25 7.33 -5.18
CA GLY A 75 -13.15 6.60 -6.05
C GLY A 75 -13.62 5.31 -5.42
N SER A 76 -14.21 4.45 -6.24
CA SER A 76 -14.78 3.18 -5.80
C SER A 76 -14.19 2.01 -6.58
N VAL A 77 -14.15 0.86 -5.92
CA VAL A 77 -13.75 -0.41 -6.52
C VAL A 77 -14.81 -1.45 -6.18
N LYS A 78 -15.29 -2.16 -7.20
CA LYS A 78 -16.01 -3.42 -7.02
C LYS A 78 -15.01 -4.57 -7.21
N ILE A 79 -14.93 -5.44 -6.21
CA ILE A 79 -14.02 -6.59 -6.17
C ILE A 79 -14.87 -7.83 -6.34
N HIS A 80 -14.47 -8.72 -7.25
CA HIS A 80 -15.07 -10.03 -7.41
C HIS A 80 -14.01 -11.11 -7.29
N HIS A 81 -14.24 -12.07 -6.39
CA HIS A 81 -13.50 -13.31 -6.32
C HIS A 81 -14.42 -14.46 -6.75
N PRO A 82 -13.97 -15.38 -7.62
CA PRO A 82 -14.82 -16.45 -8.17
C PRO A 82 -15.53 -17.28 -7.08
N GLU A 83 -14.82 -17.63 -6.02
CA GLU A 83 -15.34 -18.50 -4.95
C GLU A 83 -15.87 -17.76 -3.71
N LYS A 84 -15.41 -16.53 -3.47
CA LYS A 84 -15.69 -15.78 -2.24
C LYS A 84 -16.75 -14.68 -2.45
N GLY A 85 -17.22 -14.51 -3.68
CA GLY A 85 -18.21 -13.49 -4.02
C GLY A 85 -17.60 -12.10 -4.19
N SER A 86 -18.41 -11.07 -3.95
CA SER A 86 -18.07 -9.69 -4.32
C SER A 86 -18.18 -8.71 -3.16
N LEU A 87 -17.24 -7.76 -3.09
CA LEU A 87 -17.24 -6.64 -2.13
C LEU A 87 -17.10 -5.31 -2.86
N ASN A 88 -17.61 -4.26 -2.23
CA ASN A 88 -17.30 -2.89 -2.61
C ASN A 88 -16.23 -2.34 -1.66
N GLY A 89 -15.33 -1.52 -2.21
CA GLY A 89 -14.29 -0.84 -1.46
C GLY A 89 -14.05 0.57 -1.97
N VAL A 90 -13.30 1.33 -1.18
CA VAL A 90 -12.91 2.71 -1.50
C VAL A 90 -11.51 2.68 -2.11
N LEU A 91 -11.36 3.24 -3.30
CA LEU A 91 -10.06 3.46 -3.92
C LEU A 91 -9.33 4.57 -3.16
N PHE A 92 -8.08 4.33 -2.77
CA PHE A 92 -7.24 5.37 -2.13
C PHE A 92 -5.88 5.57 -2.82
N SER A 93 -5.43 4.64 -3.67
CA SER A 93 -4.21 4.84 -4.45
C SER A 93 -4.23 4.07 -5.77
N LEU A 94 -3.51 4.60 -6.76
CA LEU A 94 -3.40 4.03 -8.10
C LEU A 94 -1.98 4.22 -8.66
N SER A 95 -1.45 3.20 -9.32
CA SER A 95 -0.35 3.28 -10.28
C SER A 95 -0.61 2.37 -11.47
N ALA A 96 0.27 2.43 -12.47
CA ALA A 96 0.24 1.47 -13.57
C ALA A 96 0.60 0.02 -13.17
N GLY A 97 1.02 -0.20 -11.92
CA GLY A 97 1.31 -1.53 -11.38
C GLY A 97 0.22 -2.09 -10.46
N GLY A 98 -0.73 -1.28 -9.99
CA GLY A 98 -1.71 -1.76 -9.03
C GLY A 98 -2.50 -0.67 -8.35
N VAL A 99 -3.30 -1.07 -7.36
CA VAL A 99 -4.16 -0.17 -6.56
C VAL A 99 -4.08 -0.45 -5.07
N GLY A 100 -4.42 0.56 -4.29
CA GLY A 100 -4.78 0.41 -2.88
C GLY A 100 -6.27 0.61 -2.68
N VAL A 101 -6.91 -0.35 -2.02
CA VAL A 101 -8.35 -0.35 -1.72
C VAL A 101 -8.55 -0.43 -0.21
N LYS A 102 -9.45 0.39 0.34
CA LYS A 102 -9.90 0.29 1.73
C LYS A 102 -11.21 -0.49 1.77
N LEU A 103 -11.26 -1.49 2.65
CA LEU A 103 -12.43 -2.32 2.91
C LEU A 103 -12.86 -2.16 4.37
N GLU A 104 -14.16 -2.14 4.63
CA GLU A 104 -14.69 -2.20 5.99
C GLU A 104 -14.46 -3.58 6.62
N GLN A 105 -14.64 -4.63 5.81
CA GLN A 105 -14.36 -6.02 6.14
C GLN A 105 -13.85 -6.73 4.88
N SER A 106 -12.89 -7.64 5.04
CA SER A 106 -12.35 -8.43 3.93
C SER A 106 -12.26 -9.90 4.32
N TYR A 107 -12.71 -10.76 3.41
CA TYR A 107 -12.50 -12.21 3.45
C TYR A 107 -11.50 -12.68 2.39
N PHE A 108 -10.82 -11.73 1.73
CA PHE A 108 -9.73 -12.02 0.80
C PHE A 108 -8.45 -12.36 1.56
N ASN A 109 -7.57 -13.11 0.91
CA ASN A 109 -6.25 -13.49 1.41
C ASN A 109 -5.16 -12.97 0.48
N GLU A 110 -3.94 -12.83 1.00
CA GLU A 110 -2.76 -12.63 0.14
C GLU A 110 -2.62 -13.78 -0.86
N GLY A 111 -2.31 -13.44 -2.11
CA GLY A 111 -2.25 -14.38 -3.22
C GLY A 111 -3.56 -14.60 -3.98
N ASP A 112 -4.71 -14.16 -3.43
CA ASP A 112 -5.99 -14.28 -4.14
C ASP A 112 -5.96 -13.55 -5.49
N ARG A 113 -6.49 -14.20 -6.53
CA ARG A 113 -6.70 -13.60 -7.86
C ARG A 113 -8.13 -13.08 -7.96
N ILE A 114 -8.26 -11.77 -8.12
CA ILE A 114 -9.54 -11.05 -8.08
C ILE A 114 -9.75 -10.23 -9.35
N GLN A 115 -11.01 -10.08 -9.75
CA GLN A 115 -11.42 -9.10 -10.77
C GLN A 115 -11.80 -7.79 -10.07
N LEU A 116 -11.22 -6.70 -10.54
CA LEU A 116 -11.48 -5.35 -10.06
C LEU A 116 -12.21 -4.58 -11.14
N LYS A 117 -13.32 -3.92 -10.78
CA LYS A 117 -13.92 -2.83 -11.56
C LYS A 117 -13.66 -1.53 -10.83
N ILE A 118 -12.84 -0.68 -11.42
CA ILE A 118 -12.25 0.48 -10.78
C ILE A 118 -12.85 1.74 -11.39
N HIS A 119 -13.45 2.57 -10.53
CA HIS A 119 -13.86 3.91 -10.87
C HIS A 119 -13.00 4.90 -10.09
N ALA A 120 -12.05 5.52 -10.79
CA ALA A 120 -11.21 6.57 -10.24
C ALA A 120 -11.87 7.92 -10.57
N GLU A 121 -12.43 8.58 -9.56
CA GLU A 121 -13.11 9.87 -9.74
C GLU A 121 -12.15 10.87 -10.39
N THR A 122 -12.64 11.66 -11.34
CA THR A 122 -11.89 12.72 -12.06
C THR A 122 -10.64 12.27 -12.85
N LEU A 123 -10.29 10.98 -12.82
CA LEU A 123 -9.13 10.41 -13.49
C LEU A 123 -9.43 9.89 -14.90
N LEU A 124 -10.47 9.08 -14.99
CA LEU A 124 -10.83 8.36 -16.20
C LEU A 124 -12.32 8.59 -16.44
N GLU A 125 -12.67 8.90 -17.68
CA GLU A 125 -14.05 9.13 -18.10
C GLU A 125 -14.94 7.92 -17.80
N HIS A 126 -14.36 6.72 -17.82
CA HIS A 126 -15.07 5.46 -17.63
C HIS A 126 -14.37 4.54 -16.62
N PRO A 127 -15.14 3.77 -15.83
CA PRO A 127 -14.57 2.69 -15.05
C PRO A 127 -13.86 1.67 -15.94
N PHE A 128 -12.78 1.08 -15.43
CA PHE A 128 -12.05 0.04 -16.13
C PHE A 128 -12.00 -1.26 -15.31
N GLU A 129 -11.85 -2.37 -16.00
CA GLU A 129 -11.79 -3.70 -15.40
C GLU A 129 -10.42 -4.33 -15.58
N VAL A 130 -9.92 -4.97 -14.52
CA VAL A 130 -8.58 -5.56 -14.50
C VAL A 130 -8.54 -6.75 -13.53
N ILE A 131 -7.73 -7.76 -13.85
CA ILE A 131 -7.42 -8.83 -12.90
C ILE A 131 -6.25 -8.37 -12.03
N ALA A 132 -6.30 -8.67 -10.74
CA ALA A 132 -5.25 -8.33 -9.81
C ALA A 132 -4.97 -9.47 -8.84
N ILE A 133 -3.76 -9.47 -8.29
CA ILE A 133 -3.34 -10.35 -7.20
C ILE A 133 -3.31 -9.53 -5.91
N VAL A 134 -3.95 -10.02 -4.86
CA VAL A 134 -3.85 -9.43 -3.52
C VAL A 134 -2.43 -9.61 -3.01
N ARG A 135 -1.74 -8.52 -2.67
CA ARG A 135 -0.35 -8.53 -2.20
C ARG A 135 -0.19 -8.39 -0.70
N HIS A 136 -1.07 -7.64 -0.06
CA HIS A 136 -1.15 -7.52 1.39
C HIS A 136 -2.51 -7.02 1.83
N ILE A 137 -2.89 -7.35 3.06
CA ILE A 137 -4.04 -6.77 3.76
C ILE A 137 -3.58 -6.40 5.17
N ASP A 138 -3.69 -5.12 5.53
CA ASP A 138 -3.32 -4.67 6.87
C ASP A 138 -4.47 -4.78 7.89
N SER A 139 -4.15 -4.56 9.16
CA SER A 139 -5.11 -4.60 10.27
C SER A 139 -6.20 -3.53 10.18
N GLU A 140 -6.01 -2.50 9.35
CA GLU A 140 -7.00 -1.47 9.12
C GLU A 140 -7.90 -1.78 7.92
N GLY A 141 -7.73 -2.92 7.23
CA GLY A 141 -8.49 -3.25 6.03
C GLY A 141 -8.02 -2.53 4.76
N ARG A 142 -6.78 -2.01 4.75
CA ARG A 142 -6.16 -1.55 3.49
C ARG A 142 -5.58 -2.76 2.77
N MET A 143 -6.03 -2.94 1.55
CA MET A 143 -5.63 -4.01 0.67
C MET A 143 -4.82 -3.46 -0.50
N GLY A 144 -3.58 -3.93 -0.65
CA GLY A 144 -2.75 -3.66 -1.82
C GLY A 144 -2.93 -4.73 -2.88
N CYS A 145 -3.26 -4.32 -4.10
CA CYS A 145 -3.44 -5.22 -5.25
C CYS A 145 -2.43 -4.90 -6.35
N GLU A 146 -1.84 -5.94 -6.93
CA GLU A 146 -0.96 -5.83 -8.10
C GLU A 146 -1.71 -6.26 -9.36
N PHE A 147 -1.65 -5.47 -10.43
CA PHE A 147 -2.32 -5.82 -11.68
C PHE A 147 -1.67 -7.04 -12.35
N TYR A 148 -2.51 -8.02 -12.69
CA TYR A 148 -2.14 -9.20 -13.46
C TYR A 148 -2.48 -8.96 -14.94
N GLU A 149 -1.45 -8.98 -15.81
CA GLU A 149 -1.61 -8.87 -17.27
C GLU A 149 -2.47 -7.68 -17.74
N ILE A 150 -2.25 -6.50 -17.17
CA ILE A 150 -2.93 -5.27 -17.62
C ILE A 150 -2.55 -4.92 -19.07
N LYS A 151 -3.57 -4.60 -19.88
CA LYS A 151 -3.42 -4.13 -21.27
C LYS A 151 -2.51 -2.91 -21.35
N ASP A 152 -1.62 -2.89 -22.33
CA ASP A 152 -0.62 -1.81 -22.48
C ASP A 152 -1.24 -0.42 -22.67
N GLU A 153 -2.35 -0.32 -23.38
CA GLU A 153 -3.07 0.95 -23.58
C GLU A 153 -3.56 1.52 -22.24
N LEU A 154 -4.22 0.69 -21.43
CA LEU A 154 -4.68 1.08 -20.09
C LEU A 154 -3.50 1.41 -19.17
N ARG A 155 -2.42 0.62 -19.22
CA ARG A 155 -1.19 0.87 -18.47
C ARG A 155 -0.59 2.24 -18.82
N LYS A 156 -0.52 2.57 -20.11
CA LYS A 156 -0.04 3.87 -20.61
C LYS A 156 -0.94 5.01 -20.15
N SER A 157 -2.26 4.85 -20.26
CA SER A 157 -3.24 5.85 -19.80
C SER A 157 -3.05 6.17 -18.31
N ILE A 158 -2.97 5.13 -17.45
CA ILE A 158 -2.73 5.30 -16.02
C ILE A 158 -1.38 5.98 -15.76
N ASN A 159 -0.31 5.56 -16.43
CA ASN A 159 1.02 6.16 -16.26
C ASN A 159 1.05 7.64 -16.65
N SER A 160 0.46 8.01 -17.79
CA SER A 160 0.37 9.40 -18.24
C SER A 160 -0.37 10.26 -17.22
N TYR A 161 -1.48 9.76 -16.69
CA TYR A 161 -2.26 10.46 -15.69
C TYR A 161 -1.49 10.66 -14.38
N VAL A 162 -0.89 9.58 -13.86
CA VAL A 162 -0.05 9.61 -12.66
C VAL A 162 1.09 10.61 -12.81
N GLY A 163 1.72 10.65 -14.00
CA GLY A 163 2.76 11.62 -14.33
C GLY A 163 2.24 13.06 -14.27
N ALA A 164 1.10 13.33 -14.90
CA ALA A 164 0.51 14.67 -14.95
C ALA A 164 0.19 15.23 -13.55
N ILE A 165 -0.43 14.43 -12.68
CA ILE A 165 -0.70 14.85 -11.29
C ILE A 165 0.59 15.13 -10.54
N ARG A 166 1.58 14.24 -10.64
CA ARG A 166 2.84 14.41 -9.89
C ARG A 166 3.57 15.68 -10.31
N SER A 167 3.60 16.00 -11.61
CA SER A 167 4.17 17.25 -12.12
C SER A 167 3.42 18.48 -11.59
N HIS A 168 2.09 18.40 -11.45
CA HIS A 168 1.30 19.50 -10.90
C HIS A 168 1.55 19.69 -9.38
N LEU A 169 1.63 18.60 -8.63
CA LEU A 169 1.91 18.65 -7.19
C LEU A 169 3.35 19.05 -6.84
N SER A 170 4.31 18.86 -7.75
CA SER A 170 5.71 19.29 -7.55
C SER A 170 5.95 20.79 -7.79
N LEU A 171 4.93 21.54 -8.18
CA LEU A 171 5.02 22.99 -8.44
C LEU A 171 4.55 23.85 -7.26
N PHE A 172 4.24 23.22 -6.11
CA PHE A 172 3.83 23.85 -4.86
C PHE A 172 4.64 23.28 -3.69
#